data_AF-A0A5B7AA05-F1
#
_entry.id   AF-A0A5B7AA05-F1
#
_cell.length_a   1.000
_cell.length_b   1.000
_cell.length_c   1.000
_cell.angle_alpha   90.00
_cell.angle_beta   90.00
_cell.angle_gamma   90.00
#
_symmetry.space_group_name_H-M   'P 1'
#
loop_
_entity.id
_entity.type
_entity.pdbx_description
1 polymer ?
#
loop_
_entity_poly.entity_id
_entity_poly.type
_entity_poly.pdbx_seq_one_letter_code
_entity_poly.pdbx_strand_id
1 'polypeptide(L)'
;AVLHPASAEDIARLVRAAYESAHRFTVSARGHGHSINGQAQTTTGVVIQMSCSRGSRLGAGKPARPMVSEKSRYVDVWGGELWIDVLKSSLEYGLAPKSWTDYLYLSVGGTLSNAGISGQAFNHGPQISNVYELDVVTGKGELMTCSEEQNSELFHAVLGGLGQFGII
;
A
#
# COMPACT_ATOMS: atom_id res chain seq x y z
N ALA A 1 -8.78 16.97 6.65
CA ALA A 1 -9.62 16.59 5.48
C ALA A 1 -9.40 15.13 5.14
N VAL A 2 -10.23 14.54 4.26
CA VAL A 2 -10.06 13.15 3.78
C VAL A 2 -10.03 13.15 2.25
N LEU A 3 -8.99 12.59 1.64
CA LEU A 3 -8.90 12.35 0.21
C LEU A 3 -9.36 10.92 -0.11
N HIS A 4 -10.22 10.80 -1.12
CA HIS A 4 -10.56 9.52 -1.74
C HIS A 4 -9.92 9.50 -3.14
N PRO A 5 -8.68 9.00 -3.28
CA PRO A 5 -7.95 9.06 -4.54
C PRO A 5 -8.56 8.10 -5.57
N ALA A 6 -8.59 8.51 -6.84
CA ALA A 6 -8.94 7.63 -7.96
C ALA A 6 -7.70 7.00 -8.62
N SER A 7 -6.53 7.60 -8.43
CA SER A 7 -5.25 7.09 -8.94
C SER A 7 -4.06 7.49 -8.06
N ALA A 8 -2.89 6.91 -8.35
CA ALA A 8 -1.63 7.28 -7.70
C ALA A 8 -1.25 8.75 -7.97
N GLU A 9 -1.64 9.31 -9.13
CA GLU A 9 -1.39 10.71 -9.45
C GLU A 9 -2.16 11.66 -8.54
N ASP A 10 -3.38 11.31 -8.10
CA ASP A 10 -4.11 12.14 -7.13
C ASP A 10 -3.37 12.20 -5.79
N ILE A 11 -2.79 11.08 -5.37
CA ILE A 11 -1.93 11.01 -4.18
C ILE A 11 -0.68 11.87 -4.40
N ALA A 12 0.00 11.72 -5.53
CA ALA A 12 1.21 12.48 -5.87
C ALA A 12 0.95 14.00 -5.89
N ARG A 13 -0.18 14.43 -6.46
CA ARG A 13 -0.59 15.86 -6.46
C ARG A 13 -0.83 16.36 -5.04
N LEU A 14 -1.51 15.60 -4.18
CA LEU A 14 -1.73 15.99 -2.79
C LEU A 14 -0.40 16.09 -2.02
N VAL A 15 0.48 15.10 -2.15
CA VAL A 15 1.76 15.09 -1.46
C VAL A 15 2.66 16.23 -1.95
N ARG A 16 2.67 16.50 -3.26
CA ARG A 16 3.37 17.65 -3.83
C ARG A 16 2.84 18.98 -3.30
N ALA A 17 1.51 19.14 -3.24
CA ALA A 17 0.89 20.32 -2.64
C ALA A 17 1.26 20.48 -1.16
N ALA A 18 1.36 19.38 -0.41
CA ALA A 18 1.83 19.40 0.97
C ALA A 18 3.30 19.82 1.09
N TYR A 19 4.14 19.32 0.17
CA TYR A 19 5.58 19.61 0.10
C TYR A 19 5.86 21.08 -0.25
N GLU A 20 5.11 21.65 -1.19
CA GLU A 20 5.27 23.03 -1.68
C GLU A 20 4.55 24.07 -0.80
N SER A 21 3.61 23.65 0.05
CA SER A 21 2.81 24.57 0.87
C SER A 21 3.65 25.29 1.92
N ALA A 22 3.51 26.63 1.96
CA ALA A 22 4.04 27.44 3.06
C ALA A 22 3.36 27.09 4.41
N HIS A 23 2.08 26.74 4.37
CA HIS A 23 1.32 26.25 5.52
C HIS A 23 1.45 24.72 5.53
N ARG A 24 2.55 24.23 6.10
CA ARG A 24 2.86 22.80 6.18
C ARG A 24 1.69 22.04 6.81
N PHE A 25 1.16 21.05 6.10
CA PHE A 25 0.17 20.12 6.63
C PHE A 25 0.67 18.69 6.44
N THR A 26 0.29 17.81 7.36
CA THR A 26 0.70 16.40 7.30
C THR A 26 -0.25 15.59 6.43
N VAL A 27 0.28 14.55 5.81
CA VAL A 27 -0.49 13.59 5.01
C VAL A 27 -0.33 12.22 5.65
N SER A 28 -1.44 11.50 5.82
CA SER A 28 -1.44 10.15 6.39
C SER A 28 -2.19 9.20 5.46
N ALA A 29 -1.51 8.17 4.95
CA ALA A 29 -2.17 7.08 4.25
C ALA A 29 -2.90 6.17 5.24
N ARG A 30 -4.20 5.96 5.04
CA ARG A 30 -5.03 5.06 5.85
C ARG A 30 -5.48 3.90 4.99
N GLY A 31 -4.92 2.72 5.28
CA GLY A 31 -5.40 1.43 4.78
C GLY A 31 -6.75 1.04 5.41
N HIS A 32 -6.81 -0.13 6.07
CA HIS A 32 -8.03 -0.55 6.78
C HIS A 32 -8.15 -0.01 8.22
N GLY A 33 -7.23 0.86 8.66
CA GLY A 33 -7.35 1.54 9.95
C GLY A 33 -7.11 0.67 11.19
N HIS A 34 -6.37 -0.43 11.06
CA HIS A 34 -6.01 -1.34 12.16
C HIS A 34 -4.86 -0.86 13.07
N SER A 35 -4.36 0.37 12.86
CA SER A 35 -3.40 1.00 13.76
C SER A 35 -4.01 1.16 15.16
N ILE A 36 -3.25 0.77 16.20
CA ILE A 36 -3.77 0.74 17.58
C ILE A 36 -3.63 2.07 18.33
N ASN A 37 -2.72 2.96 17.91
CA ASN A 37 -2.37 4.20 18.61
C ASN A 37 -2.26 5.39 17.65
N GLY A 38 -3.17 5.46 16.67
CA GLY A 38 -3.29 6.65 15.81
C GLY A 38 -2.24 6.79 14.71
N GLN A 39 -1.43 5.77 14.42
CA GLN A 39 -0.39 5.84 13.39
C GLN A 39 -0.92 6.19 11.98
N ALA A 40 -2.18 5.84 11.68
CA ALA A 40 -2.85 6.16 10.42
C ALA A 40 -3.78 7.40 10.52
N GLN A 41 -3.48 8.32 11.45
CA GLN A 41 -4.24 9.55 11.67
C GLN A 41 -3.35 10.79 11.52
N THR A 42 -4.00 11.93 11.28
CA THR A 42 -3.37 13.24 11.35
C THR A 42 -4.33 14.23 12.02
N THR A 43 -3.80 15.08 12.91
CA THR A 43 -4.58 16.08 13.66
C THR A 43 -4.93 17.31 12.80
N THR A 44 -3.97 17.79 12.00
CA THR A 44 -4.09 19.03 11.21
C THR A 44 -3.58 18.79 9.80
N GLY A 45 -4.21 17.84 9.11
CA GLY A 45 -3.75 17.40 7.80
C GLY A 45 -4.81 16.69 6.97
N VAL A 46 -4.33 15.88 6.03
CA VAL A 46 -5.17 15.11 5.11
C VAL A 46 -4.92 13.62 5.29
N VAL A 47 -5.99 12.89 5.59
CA VAL A 47 -5.97 11.42 5.55
C VAL A 47 -6.31 10.97 4.15
N ILE A 48 -5.50 10.10 3.55
CA ILE A 48 -5.80 9.45 2.27
C ILE A 48 -6.46 8.12 2.56
N GLN A 49 -7.72 7.96 2.15
CA GLN A 49 -8.44 6.71 2.28
C GLN A 49 -8.00 5.75 1.17
N MET A 50 -7.04 4.87 1.46
CA MET A 50 -6.45 3.95 0.49
C MET A 50 -7.39 2.78 0.17
N SER A 51 -8.18 2.31 1.13
CA SER A 51 -9.07 1.16 0.93
C SER A 51 -10.27 1.50 0.05
N CYS A 52 -10.60 0.63 -0.89
CA CYS A 52 -11.84 0.72 -1.65
C CYS A 52 -13.05 0.40 -0.77
N SER A 53 -13.92 1.38 -0.51
CA SER A 53 -15.19 1.14 0.18
C SER A 53 -16.07 0.21 -0.65
N ARG A 54 -16.34 -1.01 -0.14
CA ARG A 54 -17.36 -1.93 -0.68
C ARG A 54 -18.74 -1.26 -0.57
N GLY A 55 -19.14 -0.50 -1.58
CA GLY A 55 -20.45 0.17 -1.61
C GLY A 55 -20.53 1.43 -2.46
N SER A 56 -19.40 2.04 -2.84
CA SER A 56 -19.43 3.18 -3.77
C SER A 56 -19.69 2.67 -5.20
N ARG A 57 -20.96 2.63 -5.61
CA ARG A 57 -21.37 2.55 -7.02
C ARG A 57 -21.27 3.94 -7.65
N LEU A 58 -20.07 4.52 -7.75
CA LEU A 58 -19.88 5.80 -8.44
C LEU A 58 -18.51 5.83 -9.12
N GLY A 59 -18.52 6.04 -10.45
CA GLY A 59 -17.42 6.65 -11.20
C GLY A 59 -16.30 5.73 -11.69
N ALA A 60 -15.88 5.97 -12.94
CA ALA A 60 -14.64 5.43 -13.50
C ALA A 60 -13.44 5.82 -12.63
N GLY A 61 -12.60 4.86 -12.26
CA GLY A 61 -11.45 5.08 -11.38
C GLY A 61 -11.38 4.19 -10.14
N LYS A 62 -11.92 2.96 -10.19
CA LYS A 62 -11.46 1.96 -9.23
C LYS A 62 -9.96 1.74 -9.47
N PRO A 63 -9.09 1.70 -8.44
CA PRO A 63 -7.79 1.08 -8.62
C PRO A 63 -8.02 -0.34 -9.14
N ALA A 64 -7.19 -0.76 -10.09
CA ALA A 64 -7.36 -2.01 -10.82
C ALA A 64 -7.50 -3.17 -9.84
N ARG A 65 -8.35 -4.15 -10.19
CA ARG A 65 -8.39 -5.44 -9.46
C ARG A 65 -6.98 -6.04 -9.39
N PRO A 66 -6.66 -6.87 -8.39
CA PRO A 66 -5.40 -7.62 -8.37
C PRO A 66 -5.11 -8.26 -9.73
N MET A 67 -3.96 -7.90 -10.31
CA MET A 67 -3.54 -8.38 -11.62
C MET A 67 -2.58 -9.54 -11.43
N VAL A 68 -3.06 -10.75 -11.66
CA VAL A 68 -2.29 -11.98 -11.44
C VAL A 68 -1.51 -12.33 -12.71
N SER A 69 -0.20 -12.53 -12.58
CA SER A 69 0.66 -13.05 -13.64
C SER A 69 0.93 -14.53 -13.41
N GLU A 70 0.25 -15.42 -14.13
CA GLU A 70 0.42 -16.88 -14.00
C GLU A 70 1.84 -17.34 -14.34
N LYS A 71 2.41 -16.78 -15.41
CA LYS A 71 3.74 -17.18 -15.92
C LYS A 71 4.84 -16.76 -14.96
N SER A 72 4.78 -15.51 -14.48
CA SER A 72 5.80 -14.94 -13.60
C SER A 72 5.52 -15.19 -12.12
N ARG A 73 4.33 -15.72 -11.78
CA ARG A 73 3.91 -16.12 -10.42
C ARG A 73 3.98 -14.98 -9.40
N TYR A 74 3.49 -13.81 -9.78
CA TYR A 74 3.28 -12.67 -8.88
C TYR A 74 1.88 -12.07 -9.10
N VAL A 75 1.49 -11.17 -8.20
CA VAL A 75 0.23 -10.43 -8.28
C VAL A 75 0.49 -8.95 -8.00
N ASP A 76 0.11 -8.09 -8.94
CA ASP A 76 0.19 -6.63 -8.76
C ASP A 76 -1.10 -6.12 -8.15
N VAL A 77 -0.98 -5.28 -7.13
CA VAL A 77 -2.11 -4.85 -6.30
C VAL A 77 -1.94 -3.40 -5.89
N TRP A 78 -3.07 -2.71 -5.76
CA TRP A 78 -3.10 -1.40 -5.12
C TRP A 78 -2.71 -1.50 -3.63
N GLY A 79 -1.91 -0.55 -3.11
CA GLY A 79 -1.48 -0.57 -1.72
C GLY A 79 -2.63 -0.58 -0.69
N GLY A 80 -3.81 -0.06 -1.07
CA GLY A 80 -5.02 -0.12 -0.25
C GLY A 80 -5.85 -1.41 -0.34
N GLU A 81 -5.48 -2.34 -1.21
CA GLU A 81 -6.18 -3.62 -1.40
C GLU A 81 -6.06 -4.51 -0.16
N LEU A 82 -7.10 -5.28 0.15
CA LEU A 82 -7.08 -6.18 1.31
C LEU A 82 -6.49 -7.55 0.95
N TRP A 83 -5.71 -8.14 1.85
CA TRP A 83 -5.13 -9.49 1.64
C TRP A 83 -6.19 -10.57 1.35
N ILE A 84 -7.41 -10.44 1.88
CA ILE A 84 -8.52 -11.35 1.56
C ILE A 84 -8.94 -11.26 0.08
N ASP A 85 -8.88 -10.08 -0.53
CA ASP A 85 -9.25 -9.89 -1.93
C ASP A 85 -8.07 -10.28 -2.85
N VAL A 86 -6.82 -10.03 -2.44
CA VAL A 86 -5.61 -10.59 -3.08
C VAL A 86 -5.65 -12.12 -3.13
N LEU A 87 -6.01 -12.77 -2.01
CA LEU A 87 -6.15 -14.22 -1.94
C LEU A 87 -7.20 -14.73 -2.93
N LYS A 88 -8.40 -14.13 -2.94
CA LYS A 88 -9.48 -14.54 -3.85
C LYS A 88 -9.07 -14.45 -5.30
N SER A 89 -8.49 -13.32 -5.71
CA SER A 89 -8.02 -13.14 -7.08
C SER A 89 -6.90 -14.12 -7.44
N SER A 90 -5.96 -14.39 -6.53
CA SER A 90 -4.87 -15.35 -6.79
C SER A 90 -5.40 -16.79 -6.94
N LEU A 91 -6.41 -17.17 -6.16
CA LEU A 91 -7.01 -18.50 -6.20
C LEU A 91 -7.76 -18.79 -7.50
N GLU A 92 -8.26 -17.77 -8.20
CA GLU A 92 -8.84 -17.92 -9.55
C GLU A 92 -7.84 -18.51 -10.56
N TYR A 93 -6.54 -18.38 -10.27
CA TYR A 93 -5.43 -18.89 -11.07
C TYR A 93 -4.70 -20.07 -10.39
N GLY A 94 -5.24 -20.60 -9.29
CA GLY A 94 -4.58 -21.67 -8.51
C GLY A 94 -3.29 -21.24 -7.81
N LEU A 95 -3.13 -19.93 -7.57
CA LEU A 95 -1.96 -19.34 -6.91
C LEU A 95 -2.34 -18.73 -5.55
N ALA A 96 -1.33 -18.47 -4.71
CA ALA A 96 -1.48 -17.76 -3.44
C ALA A 96 -0.14 -17.15 -2.98
N PRO A 97 -0.15 -15.99 -2.28
CA PRO A 97 1.00 -15.50 -1.54
C PRO A 97 1.57 -16.52 -0.55
N LYS A 98 2.89 -16.49 -0.35
CA LYS A 98 3.61 -17.45 0.52
C LYS A 98 3.59 -17.07 2.00
N SER A 99 3.48 -15.78 2.31
CA SER A 99 3.55 -15.24 3.66
C SER A 99 2.33 -14.37 3.96
N TRP A 100 1.79 -14.49 5.18
CA TRP A 100 0.49 -13.95 5.55
C TRP A 100 0.54 -13.16 6.85
N THR A 101 -0.61 -12.57 7.18
CA THR A 101 -0.98 -12.14 8.52
C THR A 101 -2.11 -13.04 9.04
N ASP A 102 -2.21 -13.20 10.36
CA ASP A 102 -3.28 -14.02 10.96
C ASP A 102 -4.69 -13.50 10.65
N TYR A 103 -4.81 -12.20 10.32
CA TYR A 103 -6.05 -11.54 9.93
C TYR A 103 -5.92 -10.93 8.52
N LEU A 104 -6.86 -11.25 7.62
CA LEU A 104 -6.75 -10.92 6.19
C LEU A 104 -7.47 -9.62 5.75
N TYR A 105 -8.23 -8.97 6.64
CA TYR A 105 -8.81 -7.65 6.34
C TYR A 105 -7.84 -6.52 6.71
N LEU A 106 -6.58 -6.71 6.33
CA LEU A 106 -5.52 -5.72 6.41
C LEU A 106 -5.11 -5.32 4.99
N SER A 107 -4.77 -4.05 4.80
CA SER A 107 -4.31 -3.54 3.51
C SER A 107 -2.86 -3.94 3.23
N VAL A 108 -2.52 -4.21 1.98
CA VAL A 108 -1.16 -4.58 1.52
C VAL A 108 -0.11 -3.55 1.95
N GLY A 109 -0.25 -2.28 1.57
CA GLY A 109 0.71 -1.23 1.93
C GLY A 109 0.84 -1.03 3.45
N GLY A 110 -0.24 -1.28 4.21
CA GLY A 110 -0.23 -1.20 5.66
C GLY A 110 0.61 -2.29 6.34
N THR A 111 0.50 -3.55 5.89
CA THR A 111 1.31 -4.63 6.46
C THR A 111 2.76 -4.55 5.99
N LEU A 112 3.00 -4.18 4.73
CA LEU A 112 4.34 -3.97 4.20
C LEU A 112 5.07 -2.79 4.85
N SER A 113 4.34 -1.75 5.29
CA SER A 113 4.92 -0.68 6.10
C SER A 113 5.32 -1.10 7.52
N ASN A 114 4.97 -2.31 7.96
CA ASN A 114 5.35 -2.87 9.26
C ASN A 114 6.28 -4.09 9.11
N ALA A 115 5.72 -5.22 8.68
CA ALA A 115 6.43 -6.47 8.35
C ALA A 115 5.48 -7.47 7.70
N GLY A 116 4.33 -7.71 8.34
CA GLY A 116 3.36 -8.75 7.97
C GLY A 116 3.86 -10.16 8.36
N ILE A 117 3.46 -10.63 9.54
CA ILE A 117 3.96 -11.88 10.12
C ILE A 117 2.79 -12.80 10.44
N SER A 118 2.98 -14.10 10.20
CA SER A 118 2.12 -15.20 10.62
C SER A 118 2.95 -16.49 10.66
N GLY A 119 2.29 -17.64 10.80
CA GLY A 119 2.91 -18.96 10.96
C GLY A 119 3.76 -19.44 9.77
N GLN A 120 3.76 -18.75 8.62
CA GLN A 120 4.60 -19.12 7.46
C GLN A 120 5.96 -18.41 7.48
N ALA A 121 6.13 -17.40 8.35
CA ALA A 121 7.31 -16.55 8.35
C ALA A 121 8.61 -17.30 8.70
N PHE A 122 8.54 -18.41 9.43
CA PHE A 122 9.72 -19.24 9.72
C PHE A 122 10.34 -19.86 8.47
N ASN A 123 9.54 -20.08 7.41
CA ASN A 123 9.99 -20.74 6.17
C ASN A 123 10.10 -19.77 5.00
N HIS A 124 9.25 -18.74 4.96
CA HIS A 124 9.14 -17.81 3.83
C HIS A 124 9.52 -16.37 4.19
N GLY A 125 9.89 -16.10 5.45
CA GLY A 125 10.06 -14.73 5.95
C GLY A 125 8.73 -13.98 6.08
N PRO A 126 8.74 -12.76 6.65
CA PRO A 126 7.57 -11.88 6.68
C PRO A 126 7.13 -11.46 5.26
N GLN A 127 5.96 -10.82 5.15
CA GLN A 127 5.46 -10.31 3.87
C GLN A 127 6.44 -9.36 3.19
N ILE A 128 7.15 -8.51 3.95
CA ILE A 128 8.19 -7.62 3.42
C ILE A 128 9.37 -8.35 2.75
N SER A 129 9.55 -9.65 2.99
CA SER A 129 10.55 -10.50 2.30
C SER A 129 10.01 -11.19 1.05
N ASN A 130 8.75 -10.93 0.68
CA ASN A 130 8.05 -11.57 -0.44
C ASN A 130 7.50 -10.52 -1.43
N VAL A 131 8.24 -9.43 -1.63
CA VAL A 131 7.90 -8.32 -2.53
C VAL A 131 8.96 -8.25 -3.62
N TYR A 132 8.56 -8.17 -4.89
CA TYR A 132 9.48 -8.02 -6.02
C TYR A 132 9.79 -6.55 -6.32
N GLU A 133 8.75 -5.72 -6.38
CA GLU A 133 8.86 -4.29 -6.66
C GLU A 133 7.68 -3.53 -6.02
N LEU A 134 7.79 -2.21 -5.94
CA LEU A 134 6.79 -1.30 -5.40
C LEU A 134 6.72 -0.03 -6.24
N ASP A 135 5.51 0.47 -6.47
CA ASP A 135 5.29 1.86 -6.85
C ASP A 135 5.06 2.69 -5.60
N VAL A 136 5.81 3.79 -5.45
CA VAL A 136 5.81 4.61 -4.24
C VAL A 136 5.66 6.08 -4.60
N VAL A 137 4.70 6.76 -3.99
CA VAL A 137 4.66 8.23 -3.97
C VAL A 137 5.54 8.73 -2.83
N THR A 138 6.69 9.32 -3.15
CA THR A 138 7.63 9.84 -2.15
C THR A 138 7.08 11.07 -1.42
N GLY A 139 7.72 11.48 -0.33
CA GLY A 139 7.39 12.73 0.39
C GLY A 139 7.52 14.02 -0.43
N LYS A 140 8.09 13.95 -1.65
CA LYS A 140 8.16 15.07 -2.60
C LYS A 140 7.00 15.06 -3.63
N GLY A 141 6.15 14.04 -3.60
CA GLY A 141 5.09 13.84 -4.59
C GLY A 141 5.61 13.36 -5.94
N GLU A 142 6.69 12.57 -5.92
CA GLU A 142 7.23 11.86 -7.09
C GLU A 142 6.73 10.42 -7.03
N LEU A 143 6.13 9.93 -8.12
CA LEU A 143 5.75 8.53 -8.27
C LEU A 143 6.96 7.76 -8.83
N MET A 144 7.48 6.81 -8.07
CA MET A 144 8.68 6.06 -8.41
C MET A 144 8.47 4.55 -8.25
N THR A 145 8.88 3.77 -9.24
CA THR A 145 9.01 2.32 -9.12
C THR A 145 10.35 1.97 -8.50
N CYS A 146 10.35 1.06 -7.51
CA CYS A 146 11.56 0.57 -6.85
C CYS A 146 11.54 -0.95 -6.63
N SER A 147 12.73 -1.58 -6.68
CA SER A 147 13.01 -3.00 -6.47
C SER A 147 14.40 -3.15 -5.84
N GLU A 148 14.91 -4.38 -5.69
CA GLU A 148 16.30 -4.61 -5.26
C GLU A 148 17.32 -4.05 -6.27
N GLU A 149 16.97 -3.99 -7.55
CA GLU A 149 17.85 -3.55 -8.64
C GLU A 149 17.62 -2.10 -9.08
N GLN A 150 16.45 -1.52 -8.77
CA GLN A 150 16.07 -0.17 -9.17
C GLN A 150 15.63 0.66 -7.95
N ASN A 151 16.27 1.81 -7.71
CA ASN A 151 15.94 2.68 -6.56
C ASN A 151 15.92 1.92 -5.21
N SER A 152 16.89 1.02 -5.01
CA SER A 152 16.91 0.04 -3.91
C SER A 152 16.92 0.65 -2.51
N GLU A 153 17.51 1.84 -2.35
CA GLU A 153 17.44 2.59 -1.09
C GLU A 153 15.97 2.90 -0.71
N LEU A 154 15.15 3.34 -1.68
CA LEU A 154 13.72 3.58 -1.44
C LEU A 154 12.97 2.27 -1.17
N PHE A 155 13.27 1.22 -1.93
CA PHE A 155 12.65 -0.11 -1.77
C PHE A 155 12.85 -0.65 -0.35
N HIS A 156 14.08 -0.66 0.15
CA HIS A 156 14.36 -1.11 1.51
C HIS A 156 13.86 -0.14 2.58
N ALA A 157 13.83 1.17 2.31
CA ALA A 157 13.33 2.15 3.26
C ALA A 157 11.81 2.03 3.50
N VAL A 158 11.01 1.76 2.47
CA VAL A 158 9.55 1.71 2.60
C VAL A 158 9.05 0.40 3.23
N LEU A 159 9.78 -0.71 3.04
CA LEU A 159 9.49 -2.01 3.65
C LEU A 159 9.81 -1.99 5.14
N GLY A 160 8.78 -2.03 5.99
CA GLY A 160 8.90 -1.78 7.43
C GLY A 160 9.13 -0.30 7.78
N GLY A 161 8.98 0.60 6.80
CA GLY A 161 9.29 2.02 6.92
C GLY A 161 8.26 2.87 7.66
N LEU A 162 7.21 2.26 8.23
CA LEU A 162 6.16 2.93 9.01
C LEU A 162 5.50 4.11 8.25
N GLY A 163 5.43 4.03 6.92
CA GLY A 163 4.90 5.08 6.05
C GLY A 163 5.69 6.39 6.06
N GLN A 164 6.96 6.39 6.48
CA GLN A 164 7.75 7.61 6.65
C GLN A 164 8.39 8.12 5.35
N PHE A 165 8.66 7.23 4.41
CA PHE A 165 9.44 7.56 3.20
C PHE A 165 8.57 7.71 1.94
N GLY A 166 7.32 7.26 2.01
CA GLY A 166 6.38 7.37 0.92
C GLY A 166 5.11 6.57 1.18
N ILE A 167 4.20 6.64 0.21
CA ILE A 167 2.94 5.90 0.20
C ILE A 167 3.07 4.83 -0.88
N ILE A 168 3.00 3.58 -0.43
CA ILE A 168 2.85 2.37 -1.26
C ILE A 168 1.40 2.25 -1.70
#